data_AF-A0A1H8RG36-F1
#
_entry.id   AF-A0A1H8RG36-F1
#
_cell.length_a   1.000
_cell.length_b   1.000
_cell.length_c   1.000
_cell.angle_alpha   90.00
_cell.angle_beta   90.00
_cell.angle_gamma   90.00
#
_symmetry.space_group_name_H-M   'P 1'
#
loop_
_entity.id
_entity.type
_entity.pdbx_description
1 polymer ?
#
loop_
_entity_poly.entity_id
_entity_poly.type
_entity_poly.pdbx_seq_one_letter_code
_entity_poly.pdbx_strand_id
1 'polypeptide(L)'
;EDKWTVKEVLMHIIDTERAFAFRAFVCARGDADTPLHGMDENLYAANINVSDRTIESLIDEFIAVRNNSKALFENLSDKQSMFLGNGITYKISARALGYISIGHVKHHINIISERYLQK
;
A
#
# COMPACT_ATOMS: atom_id res chain seq x y z
N GLU A 1 -15.65 8.13 18.98
CA GLU A 1 -14.22 7.91 19.29
C GLU A 1 -13.78 6.71 18.46
N ASP A 2 -12.53 6.67 17.97
CA ASP A 2 -11.99 5.74 16.95
C ASP A 2 -12.23 6.06 15.46
N LYS A 3 -12.33 7.35 15.09
CA LYS A 3 -12.33 7.77 13.68
C LYS A 3 -10.99 8.41 13.33
N TRP A 4 -10.23 7.82 12.42
CA TRP A 4 -9.03 8.44 11.86
C TRP A 4 -9.35 9.79 11.23
N THR A 5 -8.41 10.72 11.30
CA THR A 5 -8.40 11.97 10.54
C THR A 5 -8.07 11.69 9.08
N VAL A 6 -8.35 12.65 8.19
CA VAL A 6 -7.97 12.54 6.76
C VAL A 6 -6.46 12.35 6.59
N LYS A 7 -5.64 12.98 7.43
CA LYS A 7 -4.17 12.82 7.41
C LYS A 7 -3.75 11.40 7.78
N GLU A 8 -4.37 10.80 8.79
CA GLU A 8 -4.11 9.42 9.20
C GLU A 8 -4.56 8.42 8.12
N VAL A 9 -5.71 8.65 7.48
CA VAL A 9 -6.14 7.83 6.33
C VAL A 9 -5.13 7.92 5.18
N LEU A 10 -4.62 9.12 4.87
CA LEU A 10 -3.61 9.30 3.83
C LEU A 10 -2.29 8.60 4.20
N MET A 11 -1.87 8.67 5.46
CA MET A 11 -0.69 7.96 5.95
C MET A 11 -0.87 6.43 5.88
N HIS A 12 -2.05 5.92 6.20
CA HIS A 12 -2.39 4.51 6.03
C HIS A 12 -2.26 4.04 4.57
N ILE A 13 -2.73 4.84 3.61
CA ILE A 13 -2.56 4.55 2.18
C ILE A 13 -1.07 4.45 1.82
N ILE A 14 -0.29 5.42 2.29
CA ILE A 14 1.15 5.51 2.05
C ILE A 14 1.90 4.28 2.60
N ASP A 15 1.63 3.88 3.84
CA ASP A 15 2.28 2.71 4.46
C ASP A 15 1.85 1.39 3.81
N THR A 16 0.58 1.28 3.45
CA THR A 16 0.05 0.09 2.77
C THR A 16 0.68 -0.09 1.39
N GLU A 17 0.86 1.00 0.63
CA GLU A 17 1.54 0.98 -0.67
C GLU A 17 3.00 0.50 -0.52
N ARG A 18 3.73 0.93 0.52
CA ARG A 18 5.08 0.42 0.80
C ARG A 18 5.08 -1.08 1.07
N ALA A 19 4.15 -1.54 1.90
CA ALA A 19 4.03 -2.95 2.22
C ALA A 19 3.70 -3.78 0.97
N PHE A 20 2.81 -3.32 0.11
CA PHE A 20 2.51 -3.98 -1.17
C PHE A 20 3.68 -3.95 -2.13
N ALA A 21 4.39 -2.83 -2.26
CA ALA A 21 5.57 -2.73 -3.12
C ALA A 21 6.68 -3.69 -2.69
N PHE A 22 6.96 -3.79 -1.38
CA PHE A 22 7.93 -4.75 -0.86
C PHE A 22 7.53 -6.20 -1.16
N ARG A 23 6.27 -6.58 -0.86
CA ARG A 23 5.77 -7.93 -1.16
C ARG A 23 5.83 -8.24 -2.65
N ALA A 24 5.50 -7.26 -3.49
CA ALA A 24 5.51 -7.42 -4.94
C ALA A 24 6.95 -7.57 -5.46
N PHE A 25 7.90 -6.85 -4.87
CA PHE A 25 9.32 -7.00 -5.16
C PHE A 25 9.82 -8.41 -4.86
N VAL A 26 9.52 -8.95 -3.67
CA VAL A 26 9.90 -10.32 -3.29
C VAL A 26 9.34 -11.33 -4.29
N CYS A 27 8.02 -11.24 -4.58
CA CYS A 27 7.37 -12.09 -5.57
C CYS A 27 8.05 -11.98 -6.95
N ALA A 28 8.29 -10.76 -7.43
CA ALA A 28 8.86 -10.49 -8.75
C ALA A 28 10.32 -10.94 -8.91
N ARG A 29 11.02 -11.24 -7.80
CA ARG A 29 12.35 -11.86 -7.80
C ARG A 29 12.32 -13.38 -7.73
N GLY A 30 11.12 -13.98 -7.72
CA GLY A 30 10.95 -15.43 -7.70
C GLY A 30 11.24 -16.04 -6.34
N ASP A 31 11.27 -15.23 -5.28
CA ASP A 31 11.41 -15.71 -3.91
C ASP A 31 10.04 -16.21 -3.41
N ALA A 32 9.89 -17.53 -3.48
CA ALA A 32 8.68 -18.23 -3.09
C ALA A 32 8.68 -18.68 -1.62
N ASP A 33 9.76 -18.46 -0.88
CA ASP A 33 9.96 -19.02 0.46
C ASP A 33 9.83 -17.94 1.55
N THR A 34 10.32 -16.72 1.29
CA THR A 34 10.25 -15.61 2.25
C THR A 34 8.81 -15.33 2.67
N PRO A 35 8.47 -15.45 3.97
CA PRO A 35 7.12 -15.23 4.45
C PRO A 35 6.72 -13.76 4.36
N LEU A 36 5.64 -13.48 3.64
CA LEU A 36 5.09 -12.15 3.45
C LEU A 36 3.99 -11.89 4.48
N HIS A 37 4.42 -11.48 5.69
CA HIS A 37 3.51 -11.19 6.79
C HIS A 37 2.54 -10.06 6.45
N GLY A 38 1.32 -10.15 7.02
CA GLY A 38 0.32 -9.09 7.00
C GLY A 38 0.75 -7.87 7.81
N MET A 39 -0.06 -6.81 7.74
CA MET A 39 0.13 -5.57 8.49
C MET A 39 -1.08 -5.36 9.40
N ASP A 40 -0.84 -4.98 10.65
CA ASP A 40 -1.91 -4.52 11.55
C ASP A 40 -2.13 -3.02 11.33
N GLU A 41 -3.16 -2.68 10.57
CA GLU A 41 -3.44 -1.29 10.19
C GLU A 41 -3.73 -0.38 11.38
N ASN A 42 -4.35 -0.90 12.44
CA ASN A 42 -4.70 -0.12 13.63
C ASN A 42 -3.45 0.13 14.47
N LEU A 43 -2.60 -0.89 14.63
CA LEU A 43 -1.31 -0.71 15.30
C LEU A 43 -0.45 0.32 14.57
N TYR A 44 -0.41 0.28 13.24
CA TYR A 44 0.40 1.21 12.45
C TYR A 44 -0.17 2.64 12.56
N ALA A 45 -1.49 2.81 12.42
CA ALA A 45 -2.14 4.10 12.60
C ALA A 45 -1.99 4.65 14.03
N ALA A 46 -1.91 3.81 15.05
CA ALA A 46 -1.69 4.24 16.43
C ALA A 46 -0.24 4.72 16.69
N ASN A 47 0.72 4.37 15.82
CA ASN A 47 2.14 4.68 15.98
C ASN A 47 2.65 5.76 15.02
N ILE A 48 1.78 6.38 14.22
CA ILE A 48 2.13 7.53 13.39
C ILE A 48 1.89 8.84 14.15
N ASN A 49 2.69 9.87 13.84
CA ASN A 49 2.38 11.23 14.21
C ASN A 49 2.29 12.11 12.96
N VAL A 50 1.06 12.56 12.65
CA VAL A 50 0.77 13.45 11.53
C VAL A 50 0.28 14.83 11.97
N SER A 51 0.37 15.17 13.26
CA SER A 51 -0.09 16.47 13.79
C SER A 51 0.62 17.63 13.08
N ASP A 52 1.93 17.49 12.93
CA ASP A 52 2.83 18.54 12.42
C ASP A 52 3.07 18.42 10.90
N ARG A 53 2.50 17.39 10.28
CA ARG A 53 2.57 17.15 8.83
C ARG A 53 1.51 18.00 8.11
N THR A 54 1.87 18.69 7.04
CA THR A 54 0.87 19.29 6.13
C THR A 54 0.27 18.21 5.22
N ILE A 55 -0.90 18.48 4.63
CA ILE A 55 -1.50 17.56 3.66
C ILE A 55 -0.61 17.45 2.42
N GLU A 56 -0.04 18.57 1.99
CA GLU A 56 0.88 18.66 0.86
C GLU A 56 2.11 17.77 1.09
N SER A 57 2.69 17.80 2.28
CA SER A 57 3.81 16.91 2.67
C SER A 57 3.44 15.42 2.59
N LEU A 58 2.21 15.05 2.96
CA LEU A 58 1.73 13.67 2.83
C LEU A 58 1.51 13.29 1.37
N ILE A 59 0.99 14.20 0.54
CA ILE A 59 0.83 13.98 -0.90
C ILE A 59 2.19 13.79 -1.58
N ASP A 60 3.19 14.62 -1.27
CA ASP A 60 4.55 14.51 -1.82
C ASP A 60 5.18 13.15 -1.45
N GLU A 61 5.00 12.70 -0.22
CA GLU A 61 5.44 11.37 0.21
C GLU A 61 4.70 10.27 -0.57
N PHE A 62 3.38 10.38 -0.72
CA PHE A 62 2.61 9.42 -1.50
C PHE A 62 3.09 9.34 -2.96
N ILE A 63 3.37 10.48 -3.59
CA ILE A 63 3.91 10.54 -4.96
C ILE A 63 5.25 9.81 -5.03
N ALA A 64 6.15 10.04 -4.07
CA ALA A 64 7.45 9.36 -4.04
C ALA A 64 7.29 7.83 -3.92
N VAL A 65 6.43 7.35 -3.01
CA VAL A 65 6.16 5.91 -2.84
C VAL A 65 5.52 5.32 -4.09
N ARG A 66 4.54 6.03 -4.68
CA ARG A 66 3.86 5.58 -5.91
C ARG A 66 4.82 5.52 -7.09
N ASN A 67 5.77 6.45 -7.22
CA ASN A 67 6.80 6.40 -8.25
C ASN A 67 7.73 5.19 -8.08
N ASN A 68 8.09 4.84 -6.83
CA ASN A 68 8.82 3.61 -6.55
C ASN A 68 8.02 2.36 -6.96
N SER A 69 6.74 2.26 -6.60
CA SER A 69 5.87 1.16 -7.04
C SER A 69 5.79 1.08 -8.56
N LYS A 70 5.61 2.23 -9.24
CA LYS A 70 5.55 2.28 -10.71
C LYS A 70 6.85 1.77 -11.32
N ALA A 71 8.00 2.25 -10.87
CA ALA A 71 9.31 1.83 -11.38
C ALA A 71 9.57 0.33 -11.18
N LEU A 72 9.09 -0.23 -10.05
CA LEU A 72 9.13 -1.68 -9.81
C LEU A 72 8.37 -2.45 -10.89
N PHE A 73 7.12 -2.07 -11.19
CA PHE A 73 6.27 -2.80 -12.14
C PHE A 73 6.61 -2.53 -13.61
N GLU A 74 7.07 -1.33 -13.95
CA GLU A 74 7.37 -0.90 -15.32
C GLU A 74 8.44 -1.77 -16.01
N ASN A 75 9.33 -2.37 -15.22
CA ASN A 75 10.42 -3.20 -15.71
C ASN A 75 10.16 -4.72 -15.56
N LEU A 76 8.98 -5.14 -15.09
CA LEU A 76 8.65 -6.55 -15.00
C LEU A 76 8.18 -7.09 -16.33
N SER A 77 8.76 -8.23 -16.74
CA SER A 77 8.16 -9.04 -17.79
C SER A 77 6.84 -9.67 -17.33
N ASP A 78 6.00 -10.05 -18.28
CA ASP A 78 4.76 -10.78 -18.01
C ASP A 78 4.99 -12.00 -17.13
N LYS A 79 6.05 -12.77 -17.42
CA LYS A 79 6.44 -13.94 -16.62
C LYS A 79 6.78 -13.56 -15.17
N GLN A 80 7.62 -12.55 -14.97
CA GLN A 80 8.01 -12.11 -13.61
C GLN A 80 6.82 -11.59 -12.81
N SER A 81 5.87 -10.92 -13.47
CA SER A 81 4.65 -10.44 -12.82
C SER A 81 3.80 -11.59 -12.25
N MET A 82 3.91 -12.80 -12.81
CA MET A 82 3.13 -13.97 -12.40
C MET A 82 3.80 -14.83 -11.32
N PHE A 83 5.04 -14.53 -10.94
CA PHE A 83 5.72 -15.27 -9.87
C PHE A 83 4.95 -15.16 -8.56
N LEU A 84 4.86 -16.29 -7.85
CA LEU A 84 4.14 -16.45 -6.59
C LEU A 84 5.10 -16.33 -5.41
N GLY A 85 4.72 -15.53 -4.41
CA GLY A 85 5.36 -15.47 -3.10
C GLY A 85 4.53 -16.17 -2.01
N ASN A 86 5.16 -16.35 -0.84
CA ASN A 86 4.57 -16.99 0.34
C ASN A 86 3.77 -15.99 1.19
N GLY A 87 2.49 -15.75 0.87
CA GLY A 87 1.59 -14.92 1.68
C GLY A 87 1.04 -15.59 2.94
N ILE A 88 1.79 -16.54 3.53
CA ILE A 88 1.50 -17.33 4.75
C ILE A 88 0.22 -18.15 4.66
N THR A 89 -0.94 -17.49 4.58
CA THR A 89 -2.25 -18.12 4.46
C THR A 89 -2.56 -18.50 3.01
N TYR A 90 -2.05 -17.74 2.04
CA TYR A 90 -2.27 -17.99 0.62
C TYR A 90 -1.07 -17.54 -0.22
N LYS A 91 -0.90 -18.15 -1.39
CA LYS A 91 0.07 -17.66 -2.37
C LYS A 91 -0.46 -16.41 -3.06
N ILE A 92 0.42 -15.44 -3.31
CA ILE A 92 0.06 -14.20 -4.00
C ILE A 92 1.11 -13.90 -5.08
N SER A 93 0.68 -13.35 -6.22
CA SER A 93 1.61 -12.95 -7.28
C SER A 93 1.97 -11.48 -7.21
N ALA A 94 3.10 -11.11 -7.82
CA ALA A 94 3.47 -9.70 -7.99
C ALA A 94 2.37 -8.91 -8.72
N ARG A 95 1.79 -9.47 -9.78
CA ARG A 95 0.68 -8.88 -10.55
C ARG A 95 -0.55 -8.65 -9.68
N ALA A 96 -0.92 -9.63 -8.84
CA ALA A 96 -2.06 -9.48 -7.93
C ALA A 96 -1.84 -8.32 -6.95
N LEU A 97 -0.64 -8.20 -6.37
CA LEU A 97 -0.29 -7.08 -5.48
C LEU A 97 -0.38 -5.72 -6.18
N GLY A 98 0.03 -5.63 -7.46
CA GLY A 98 -0.14 -4.41 -8.26
C GLY A 98 -1.61 -3.98 -8.39
N TYR A 99 -2.50 -4.91 -8.72
CA TYR A 99 -3.95 -4.62 -8.80
C TYR A 99 -4.55 -4.27 -7.43
N ILE A 100 -4.17 -5.00 -6.38
CA ILE A 100 -4.63 -4.73 -5.01
C ILE A 100 -4.23 -3.33 -4.58
N SER A 101 -3.00 -2.88 -4.86
CA SER A 101 -2.54 -1.52 -4.54
C SER A 101 -3.43 -0.44 -5.17
N ILE A 102 -3.79 -0.61 -6.45
CA ILE A 102 -4.69 0.33 -7.15
C ILE A 102 -6.10 0.31 -6.54
N GLY A 103 -6.63 -0.88 -6.25
CA GLY A 103 -7.94 -1.04 -5.65
C GLY A 103 -8.03 -0.43 -4.25
N HIS A 104 -6.99 -0.63 -3.44
CA HIS A 104 -6.87 -0.08 -2.08
C HIS A 104 -6.91 1.45 -2.07
N VAL A 105 -6.13 2.11 -2.93
CA VAL A 105 -6.15 3.58 -3.01
C VAL A 105 -7.53 4.09 -3.44
N LYS A 106 -8.16 3.47 -4.45
CA LYS A 106 -9.52 3.84 -4.88
C LYS A 106 -10.53 3.69 -3.75
N HIS A 107 -10.45 2.58 -3.00
CA HIS A 107 -11.33 2.34 -1.86
C HIS A 107 -11.22 3.45 -0.81
N HIS A 108 -10.00 3.86 -0.44
CA HIS A 108 -9.84 4.91 0.57
C HIS A 108 -10.16 6.31 0.05
N ILE A 109 -9.99 6.60 -1.24
CA ILE A 109 -10.50 7.84 -1.85
C ILE A 109 -12.03 7.92 -1.70
N ASN A 110 -12.74 6.81 -1.92
CA ASN A 110 -14.19 6.76 -1.72
C ASN A 110 -14.55 6.96 -0.24
N ILE A 111 -13.84 6.31 0.69
CA ILE A 111 -14.03 6.53 2.12
C ILE A 111 -13.85 8.00 2.50
N ILE A 112 -12.81 8.67 2.01
CA ILE A 112 -12.58 10.10 2.26
C ILE A 112 -13.78 10.91 1.74
N SER A 113 -14.20 10.64 0.52
CA SER A 113 -15.32 11.32 -0.13
C SER A 113 -16.63 11.14 0.66
N GLU A 114 -16.96 9.91 1.03
CA GLU A 114 -18.22 9.52 1.67
C GLU A 114 -18.30 9.91 3.15
N ARG A 115 -17.19 9.80 3.90
CA ARG A 115 -17.22 9.91 5.36
C ARG A 115 -16.63 11.20 5.91
N TYR A 116 -15.92 11.99 5.09
CA TYR A 116 -15.19 13.17 5.53
C TYR A 116 -15.53 14.43 4.75
N LEU A 117 -15.91 14.31 3.47
CA LEU A 117 -16.18 15.46 2.60
C LEU A 117 -17.66 15.68 2.29
N GLN A 118 -18.55 14.74 2.65
CA GLN A 118 -19.98 14.98 2.55
C GLN A 118 -20.41 15.99 3.63
N LYS A 119 -21.16 17.00 3.20
CA LYS A 119 -21.80 18.01 4.06
C LYS A 119 -23.01 17.43 4.78
#